data_AF-A0A0B3BSN2-F1
#
_entry.id   AF-A0A0B3BSN2-F1
#
_cell.length_a   1.000
_cell.length_b   1.000
_cell.length_c   1.000
_cell.angle_alpha   90.00
_cell.angle_beta   90.00
_cell.angle_gamma   90.00
#
_symmetry.space_group_name_H-M   'P 1'
#
loop_
_entity.id
_entity.type
_entity.pdbx_description
1 polymer ?
#
loop_
_entity_poly.entity_id
_entity_poly.type
_entity_poly.pdbx_seq_one_letter_code
_entity_poly.pdbx_strand_id
1 'polypeptide(L)'
;MKIFYIKYPKKSFWIIFSLVILLLIFLIYIITRSVSVFNSNEPIYKGDTKEKKIAFACNVAWGDEYIPKMLDIFKDNNIHITFFFEGKWAEKNPNVVKDIYQKGHEIGSHGYTHVKYTNLSRQQYEEDIKKSGEILEKITGTKPTLFAPPYGDFNDEVVKVAEQLGYKVILWSLDTIDWNNPSPQTIVDRVMTKYHNGAIVLMHPTQNTVEALPQIIKQLKEKGYKITKVSEVIVDNN
;
A
#
# COMPACT_ATOMS: atom_id res chain seq x y z
N MET A 1 73.72 19.86 -4.39
CA MET A 1 72.26 19.71 -4.20
C MET A 1 71.99 19.64 -2.70
N LYS A 2 71.37 20.66 -2.09
CA LYS A 2 71.04 20.64 -0.64
C LYS A 2 69.71 19.90 -0.46
N ILE A 3 69.74 18.73 0.18
CA ILE A 3 68.54 17.95 0.52
C ILE A 3 68.07 18.43 1.90
N PHE A 4 66.87 19.02 1.97
CA PHE A 4 66.26 19.43 3.23
C PHE A 4 65.46 18.27 3.82
N TYR A 5 65.88 17.76 4.98
CA TYR A 5 65.16 16.73 5.72
C TYR A 5 64.22 17.40 6.71
N ILE A 6 62.92 17.37 6.45
CA ILE A 6 61.89 17.86 7.40
C ILE A 6 61.62 16.73 8.40
N LYS A 7 62.10 16.87 9.64
CA LYS A 7 61.77 15.96 10.74
C LYS A 7 60.30 16.16 11.14
N TYR A 8 59.42 15.29 10.66
CA TYR A 8 58.04 15.26 11.14
C TYR A 8 57.99 14.76 12.59
N PRO A 9 57.45 15.54 13.55
CA PRO A 9 57.33 15.08 14.92
C PRO A 9 56.29 13.96 15.00
N LYS A 10 56.65 12.83 15.64
CA LYS A 10 55.79 11.64 15.75
C LYS A 10 54.37 11.96 16.27
N LYS A 11 54.20 13.00 17.10
CA LYS A 11 52.88 13.45 17.59
C LYS A 11 51.98 14.00 16.48
N SER A 12 52.52 14.76 15.53
CA SER A 12 51.74 15.29 14.40
C SER A 12 51.28 14.20 13.43
N PHE A 13 52.07 13.12 13.28
CA PHE A 13 51.64 11.95 12.51
C PHE A 13 50.38 11.31 13.13
N TRP A 14 50.37 11.07 14.44
CA TRP A 14 49.21 10.49 15.13
C TRP A 14 47.97 11.40 15.11
N ILE A 15 48.14 12.72 15.18
CA ILE A 15 47.02 13.67 15.06
C ILE A 15 46.39 13.60 13.66
N ILE A 16 47.21 13.65 12.60
CA ILE A 16 46.73 13.58 11.22
C ILE A 16 46.07 12.22 10.96
N PHE A 17 46.68 11.13 11.44
CA PHE A 17 46.13 9.77 11.33
C PHE A 17 44.75 9.65 11.98
N SER A 18 44.58 10.17 13.20
CA SER A 18 43.28 10.18 13.88
C SER A 18 42.23 11.01 13.16
N LEU A 19 42.60 12.17 12.60
CA LEU A 19 41.69 13.01 11.82
C LEU A 19 41.22 12.32 10.53
N VAL A 20 42.11 11.60 9.84
CA VAL A 20 41.76 10.82 8.65
C VAL A 20 40.81 9.67 9.01
N ILE A 21 41.02 8.98 10.13
CA ILE A 21 40.11 7.92 10.59
C ILE A 21 38.73 8.50 10.93
N LEU A 22 38.66 9.61 11.66
CA LEU A 22 37.40 10.29 11.97
C LEU A 22 36.64 10.71 10.71
N LEU A 23 37.34 11.26 9.72
CA LEU A 23 36.76 11.63 8.44
C LEU A 23 36.22 10.39 7.70
N LEU A 24 36.97 9.28 7.68
CA LEU A 24 36.53 8.03 7.06
C LEU A 24 35.30 7.45 7.76
N ILE A 25 35.26 7.45 9.10
CA ILE A 25 34.08 7.01 9.87
C ILE A 25 32.87 7.90 9.54
N PHE A 26 33.07 9.22 9.46
CA PHE A 26 32.01 10.15 9.11
C PHE A 26 31.51 9.96 7.67
N LEU A 27 32.41 9.71 6.72
CA LEU A 27 32.04 9.38 5.33
C LEU A 27 31.29 8.06 5.24
N ILE A 28 31.73 7.03 5.96
CA ILE A 28 31.01 5.74 6.04
C ILE A 28 29.63 5.94 6.65
N TYR A 29 29.52 6.77 7.70
CA TYR A 29 28.23 7.13 8.30
C TYR A 29 27.29 7.83 7.31
N ILE A 30 27.79 8.80 6.52
CA ILE A 30 26.99 9.45 5.47
C ILE A 30 26.58 8.45 4.39
N ILE A 31 27.52 7.64 3.87
CA ILE A 31 27.24 6.67 2.81
C ILE A 31 26.20 5.63 3.27
N THR A 32 26.34 5.09 4.48
CA THR A 32 25.38 4.11 5.01
C THR A 32 24.00 4.70 5.23
N ARG A 33 23.89 5.97 5.66
CA ARG A 33 22.60 6.67 5.71
C ARG A 33 22.03 6.97 4.33
N SER A 34 22.84 7.42 3.38
CA SER A 34 22.37 7.67 2.02
C SER A 34 21.85 6.39 1.36
N VAL A 35 22.56 5.27 1.49
CA VAL A 35 22.09 3.96 0.97
C VAL A 35 20.80 3.51 1.65
N SER A 36 20.64 3.76 2.96
CA SER A 36 19.39 3.50 3.67
C SER A 36 18.21 4.36 3.18
N VAL A 37 18.46 5.61 2.77
CA VAL A 37 17.44 6.51 2.21
C VAL A 37 17.10 6.16 0.77
N PHE A 38 18.05 5.65 -0.01
CA PHE A 38 17.79 5.18 -1.38
C PHE A 38 17.15 3.78 -1.44
N ASN A 39 17.22 3.00 -0.36
CA ASN A 39 16.61 1.67 -0.25
C ASN A 39 15.30 1.67 0.56
N SER A 40 14.71 2.83 0.90
CA SER A 40 13.34 2.85 1.40
C SER A 40 12.41 2.61 0.21
N ASN A 41 11.84 1.41 0.13
CA ASN A 41 10.76 1.19 -0.81
C ASN A 41 9.58 2.06 -0.39
N GLU A 42 9.16 2.96 -1.27
CA GLU A 42 8.01 3.82 -1.03
C GLU A 42 6.71 3.02 -1.24
N PRO A 43 5.63 3.33 -0.49
CA PRO A 43 4.32 2.79 -0.81
C PRO A 43 3.89 3.14 -2.25
N ILE A 44 3.09 2.25 -2.84
CA ILE A 44 2.56 2.45 -4.19
C ILE A 44 1.23 3.22 -4.09
N TYR A 45 1.23 4.47 -4.54
CA TYR A 45 0.04 5.33 -4.56
C TYR A 45 -0.77 5.23 -5.86
N LYS A 46 -0.10 4.90 -6.97
CA LYS A 46 -0.67 4.78 -8.31
C LYS A 46 0.16 3.80 -9.12
N GLY A 47 -0.43 3.21 -10.14
CA GLY A 47 0.27 2.35 -11.09
C GLY A 47 0.68 3.06 -12.38
N ASP A 48 0.77 2.29 -13.47
CA ASP A 48 1.24 2.79 -14.77
C ASP A 48 0.33 3.89 -15.32
N THR A 49 0.93 5.05 -15.62
CA THR A 49 0.23 6.20 -16.18
C THR A 49 0.12 6.16 -17.70
N LYS A 50 0.75 5.18 -18.37
CA LYS A 50 0.72 5.04 -19.83
C LYS A 50 -0.58 4.42 -20.33
N GLU A 51 -1.22 3.59 -19.52
CA GLU A 51 -2.45 2.88 -19.89
C GLU A 51 -3.69 3.52 -19.25
N LYS A 52 -4.82 3.50 -19.98
CA LYS A 52 -6.13 3.91 -19.44
C LYS A 52 -6.71 2.81 -18.54
N LYS A 53 -6.03 2.53 -17.44
CA LYS A 53 -6.48 1.61 -16.38
C LYS A 53 -6.65 2.36 -15.07
N ILE A 54 -7.64 1.95 -14.30
CA ILE A 54 -7.88 2.41 -12.92
C ILE A 54 -8.18 1.18 -12.07
N ALA A 55 -7.58 1.10 -10.89
CA ALA A 55 -7.86 0.06 -9.92
C ALA A 55 -8.89 0.55 -8.89
N PHE A 56 -9.83 -0.31 -8.53
CA PHE A 56 -10.68 -0.11 -7.36
C PHE A 56 -10.10 -0.92 -6.19
N ALA A 57 -9.93 -0.24 -5.06
CA ALA A 57 -9.42 -0.80 -3.81
C ALA A 57 -10.46 -0.59 -2.71
N CYS A 58 -11.09 -1.69 -2.27
CA CYS A 58 -12.13 -1.65 -1.24
C CYS A 58 -11.59 -2.16 0.10
N ASN A 59 -11.45 -1.28 1.09
CA ASN A 59 -11.04 -1.67 2.44
C ASN A 59 -12.25 -2.16 3.24
N VAL A 60 -12.14 -3.33 3.86
CA VAL A 60 -13.24 -4.00 4.57
C VAL A 60 -12.82 -4.33 5.99
N ALA A 61 -13.41 -3.60 6.93
CA ALA A 61 -13.40 -3.88 8.38
C ALA A 61 -14.83 -3.92 8.96
N TRP A 62 -15.83 -3.61 8.12
CA TRP A 62 -17.26 -3.49 8.43
C TRP A 62 -18.06 -3.43 7.10
N GLY A 63 -19.39 -3.29 7.15
CA GLY A 63 -20.25 -3.01 5.99
C GLY A 63 -20.73 -4.24 5.22
N ASP A 64 -20.82 -5.38 5.90
CA ASP A 64 -21.18 -6.70 5.37
C ASP A 64 -22.48 -6.66 4.53
N GLU A 65 -23.44 -5.84 4.93
CA GLU A 65 -24.73 -5.67 4.28
C GLU A 65 -24.64 -5.04 2.87
N TYR A 66 -23.55 -4.34 2.56
CA TYR A 66 -23.35 -3.65 1.29
C TYR A 66 -22.55 -4.48 0.28
N ILE A 67 -21.72 -5.41 0.77
CA ILE A 67 -20.84 -6.26 -0.05
C ILE A 67 -21.63 -7.01 -1.14
N PRO A 68 -22.77 -7.70 -0.87
CA PRO A 68 -23.51 -8.41 -1.92
C PRO A 68 -23.89 -7.52 -3.10
N LYS A 69 -24.40 -6.31 -2.83
CA LYS A 69 -24.79 -5.37 -3.87
C LYS A 69 -23.58 -4.85 -4.66
N MET A 70 -22.44 -4.61 -4.01
CA MET A 70 -21.21 -4.24 -4.71
C MET A 70 -20.77 -5.35 -5.66
N LEU A 71 -20.80 -6.61 -5.20
CA LEU A 71 -20.43 -7.76 -6.04
C LEU A 71 -21.37 -7.93 -7.24
N ASP A 72 -22.68 -7.73 -7.06
CA ASP A 72 -23.64 -7.75 -8.16
C ASP A 72 -23.32 -6.65 -9.20
N ILE A 73 -23.06 -5.42 -8.75
CA ILE A 73 -22.67 -4.31 -9.64
C ILE A 73 -21.38 -4.63 -10.41
N PHE A 74 -20.37 -5.20 -9.74
CA PHE A 74 -19.11 -5.55 -10.40
C PHE A 74 -19.29 -6.69 -11.39
N LYS A 75 -20.06 -7.72 -11.05
CA LYS A 75 -20.40 -8.85 -11.92
C LYS A 75 -21.13 -8.38 -13.17
N ASP A 76 -22.18 -7.56 -13.03
CA ASP A 76 -22.97 -7.02 -14.14
C ASP A 76 -22.12 -6.17 -15.10
N ASN A 77 -21.00 -5.65 -14.60
CA ASN A 77 -20.07 -4.85 -15.36
C ASN A 77 -18.82 -5.62 -15.83
N ASN A 78 -18.71 -6.92 -15.53
CA ASN A 78 -17.53 -7.75 -15.77
C ASN A 78 -16.24 -7.13 -15.22
N ILE A 79 -16.29 -6.66 -13.97
CA ILE A 79 -15.18 -6.01 -13.27
C ILE A 79 -14.74 -6.91 -12.11
N HIS A 80 -13.41 -7.07 -11.97
CA HIS A 80 -12.80 -7.60 -10.76
C HIS A 80 -11.95 -6.50 -10.13
N ILE A 81 -12.00 -6.41 -8.81
CA ILE A 81 -11.34 -5.38 -8.01
C ILE A 81 -10.50 -6.02 -6.91
N THR A 82 -9.78 -5.21 -6.14
CA THR A 82 -9.06 -5.68 -4.95
C THR A 82 -9.82 -5.31 -3.68
N PHE A 83 -10.07 -6.30 -2.82
CA PHE A 83 -10.59 -6.10 -1.48
C PHE A 83 -9.48 -6.29 -0.46
N PHE A 84 -9.25 -5.29 0.41
CA PHE A 84 -8.30 -5.35 1.50
C PHE A 84 -9.04 -5.61 2.80
N PHE A 85 -8.84 -6.79 3.41
CA PHE A 85 -9.60 -7.18 4.59
C PHE A 85 -8.82 -6.99 5.90
N GLU A 86 -9.49 -6.45 6.90
CA GLU A 86 -9.07 -6.62 8.29
C GLU A 86 -9.15 -8.12 8.63
N GLY A 87 -8.06 -8.69 9.14
CA GLY A 87 -7.95 -10.11 9.45
C GLY A 87 -8.95 -10.56 10.53
N LYS A 88 -9.23 -9.72 11.53
CA LYS A 88 -10.24 -10.01 12.56
C LYS A 88 -11.66 -10.04 11.98
N TRP A 89 -11.95 -9.20 11.00
CA TRP A 89 -13.20 -9.24 10.26
C TRP A 89 -13.28 -10.51 9.41
N ALA A 90 -12.21 -10.82 8.67
CA ALA A 90 -12.14 -12.01 7.81
C ALA A 90 -12.29 -13.32 8.60
N GLU A 91 -11.71 -13.39 9.81
CA GLU A 91 -11.84 -14.52 10.73
C GLU A 91 -13.29 -14.80 11.14
N LYS A 92 -14.10 -13.74 11.30
CA LYS A 92 -15.53 -13.86 11.60
C LYS A 92 -16.39 -14.12 10.38
N ASN A 93 -15.95 -13.66 9.21
CA ASN A 93 -16.68 -13.73 7.95
C ASN A 93 -15.96 -14.56 6.85
N PRO A 94 -15.46 -15.78 7.15
CA PRO A 94 -14.60 -16.51 6.21
C PRO A 94 -15.33 -16.91 4.93
N ASN A 95 -16.64 -17.18 5.01
CA ASN A 95 -17.46 -17.54 3.86
C ASN A 95 -17.59 -16.37 2.88
N VAL A 96 -17.68 -15.13 3.37
CA VAL A 96 -17.78 -13.93 2.53
C VAL A 96 -16.47 -13.69 1.78
N VAL A 97 -15.32 -13.76 2.49
CA VAL A 97 -14.01 -13.61 1.86
C VAL A 97 -13.78 -14.70 0.80
N LYS A 98 -14.14 -15.96 1.12
CA LYS A 98 -14.00 -17.08 0.18
C LYS A 98 -14.86 -16.89 -1.07
N ASP A 99 -16.11 -16.45 -0.91
CA ASP A 99 -17.02 -16.16 -2.02
C ASP A 99 -16.50 -15.02 -2.92
N ILE A 100 -15.99 -13.93 -2.33
CA ILE A 100 -15.35 -12.82 -3.05
C ILE A 100 -14.15 -13.32 -3.87
N TYR A 101 -13.29 -14.14 -3.28
CA TYR A 101 -12.16 -14.73 -3.96
C TYR A 101 -12.58 -15.67 -5.10
N GLN A 102 -13.56 -16.54 -4.88
CA GLN A 102 -14.09 -17.47 -5.89
C GLN A 102 -14.76 -16.75 -7.07
N LYS A 103 -15.29 -15.54 -6.84
CA LYS A 103 -15.81 -14.65 -7.89
C LYS A 103 -14.70 -13.93 -8.67
N GLY A 104 -13.43 -14.21 -8.39
CA GLY A 104 -12.29 -13.73 -9.16
C GLY A 104 -11.75 -12.37 -8.71
N HIS A 105 -12.24 -11.80 -7.60
CA HIS A 105 -11.67 -10.60 -7.01
C HIS A 105 -10.31 -10.89 -6.36
N GLU A 106 -9.46 -9.88 -6.29
CA GLU A 106 -8.18 -9.98 -5.60
C GLU A 106 -8.34 -9.71 -4.11
N ILE A 107 -7.55 -10.41 -3.30
CA ILE A 107 -7.57 -10.32 -1.84
C ILE A 107 -6.24 -9.72 -1.38
N GLY A 108 -6.31 -8.59 -0.72
CA GLY A 108 -5.20 -7.95 -0.01
C GLY A 108 -5.43 -7.97 1.51
N SER A 109 -4.37 -7.72 2.27
CA SER A 109 -4.44 -7.59 3.73
C SER A 109 -4.62 -6.13 4.14
N HIS A 110 -5.46 -5.87 5.15
CA HIS A 110 -5.62 -4.58 5.82
C HIS A 110 -5.22 -4.64 7.30
N GLY A 111 -4.23 -5.48 7.64
CA GLY A 111 -3.84 -5.74 9.02
C GLY A 111 -4.85 -6.61 9.75
N TYR A 112 -4.67 -6.84 11.06
CA TYR A 112 -5.56 -7.67 11.87
C TYR A 112 -6.46 -6.87 12.81
N THR A 113 -5.97 -5.80 13.45
CA THR A 113 -6.72 -5.07 14.49
C THR A 113 -7.20 -3.66 14.12
N HIS A 114 -6.93 -3.18 12.90
CA HIS A 114 -7.29 -1.85 12.40
C HIS A 114 -6.84 -0.70 13.35
N VAL A 115 -5.54 -0.66 13.68
CA VAL A 115 -4.92 0.38 14.51
C VAL A 115 -3.87 1.16 13.71
N LYS A 116 -3.53 2.38 14.16
CA LYS A 116 -2.42 3.16 13.59
C LYS A 116 -1.10 2.47 13.89
N TYR A 117 -0.38 2.04 12.86
CA TYR A 117 0.87 1.29 13.02
C TYR A 117 2.02 2.15 13.54
N THR A 118 1.99 3.47 13.32
CA THR A 118 2.97 4.41 13.90
C THR A 118 2.89 4.50 15.42
N ASN A 119 1.79 4.02 16.02
CA ASN A 119 1.62 3.92 17.48
C ASN A 119 2.05 2.55 18.05
N LEU A 120 2.45 1.61 17.18
CA LEU A 120 2.86 0.27 17.58
C LEU A 120 4.38 0.13 17.58
N SER A 121 4.88 -0.77 18.42
CA SER A 121 6.25 -1.25 18.29
C SER A 121 6.41 -2.10 17.02
N ARG A 122 7.67 -2.26 16.56
CA ARG A 122 7.99 -3.10 15.41
C ARG A 122 7.40 -4.50 15.48
N GLN A 123 7.59 -5.15 16.63
CA GLN A 123 7.06 -6.50 16.84
C GLN A 123 5.53 -6.55 16.73
N GLN A 124 4.83 -5.56 17.28
CA GLN A 124 3.37 -5.54 17.30
C GLN A 124 2.77 -5.41 15.89
N TYR A 125 3.26 -4.50 15.05
CA TYR A 125 2.73 -4.40 13.69
C TYR A 125 3.20 -5.57 12.80
N GLU A 126 4.39 -6.13 13.03
CA GLU A 126 4.86 -7.32 12.32
C GLU A 126 3.94 -8.52 12.58
N GLU A 127 3.59 -8.76 13.85
CA GLU A 127 2.65 -9.80 14.26
C GLU A 127 1.24 -9.55 13.71
N ASP A 128 0.77 -8.29 13.72
CA ASP A 128 -0.55 -7.91 13.19
C ASP A 128 -0.66 -8.18 11.66
N ILE A 129 0.35 -7.77 10.88
CA ILE A 129 0.42 -8.02 9.43
C ILE A 129 0.49 -9.53 9.16
N LYS A 130 1.37 -10.25 9.86
CA LYS A 130 1.56 -11.69 9.67
C LYS A 130 0.28 -12.47 9.95
N LYS A 131 -0.36 -12.20 11.09
CA LYS A 131 -1.61 -12.86 11.49
C LYS A 131 -2.73 -12.64 10.47
N SER A 132 -2.87 -11.42 9.96
CA SER A 132 -3.85 -11.12 8.91
C SER A 132 -3.61 -11.95 7.64
N GLY A 133 -2.35 -12.01 7.20
CA GLY A 133 -1.92 -12.84 6.07
C GLY A 133 -2.27 -14.33 6.23
N GLU A 134 -1.92 -14.92 7.37
CA GLU A 134 -2.18 -16.33 7.66
C GLU A 134 -3.67 -16.67 7.65
N ILE A 135 -4.51 -15.78 8.18
CA ILE A 135 -5.98 -15.97 8.17
C ILE A 135 -6.52 -15.92 6.74
N LEU A 136 -6.10 -14.94 5.94
CA LEU A 136 -6.55 -14.80 4.56
C LEU A 136 -6.07 -15.95 3.68
N GLU A 137 -4.83 -16.40 3.88
CA GLU A 137 -4.28 -17.59 3.21
C GLU A 137 -5.05 -18.85 3.58
N LYS A 138 -5.40 -19.03 4.86
CA LYS A 138 -6.21 -20.17 5.31
C LYS A 138 -7.61 -20.19 4.67
N ILE A 139 -8.21 -19.03 4.46
CA ILE A 139 -9.56 -18.91 3.87
C ILE A 139 -9.53 -19.15 2.35
N THR A 140 -8.55 -18.57 1.67
CA THR A 140 -8.50 -18.51 0.19
C THR A 140 -7.61 -19.60 -0.42
N GLY A 141 -6.72 -20.20 0.36
CA GLY A 141 -5.66 -21.10 -0.11
C GLY A 141 -4.49 -20.39 -0.79
N THR A 142 -4.48 -19.05 -0.82
CA THR A 142 -3.42 -18.25 -1.45
C THR A 142 -2.99 -17.12 -0.52
N LYS A 143 -1.68 -16.98 -0.31
CA LYS A 143 -1.14 -15.87 0.47
C LYS A 143 -1.37 -14.53 -0.26
N PRO A 144 -1.97 -13.51 0.39
CA PRO A 144 -2.08 -12.18 -0.20
C PRO A 144 -0.68 -11.56 -0.40
N THR A 145 -0.51 -10.80 -1.48
CA THR A 145 0.76 -10.12 -1.82
C THR A 145 0.66 -8.60 -1.71
N LEU A 146 -0.54 -8.08 -1.46
CA LEU A 146 -0.79 -6.64 -1.30
C LEU A 146 -1.23 -6.35 0.13
N PHE A 147 -0.71 -5.27 0.70
CA PHE A 147 -1.04 -4.80 2.03
C PHE A 147 -1.40 -3.32 1.98
N ALA A 148 -2.57 -2.95 2.49
CA ALA A 148 -2.94 -1.55 2.71
C ALA A 148 -2.88 -1.28 4.23
N PRO A 149 -2.10 -0.32 4.72
CA PRO A 149 -2.06 -0.01 6.15
C PRO A 149 -3.38 0.64 6.59
N PRO A 150 -3.93 0.27 7.76
CA PRO A 150 -5.08 0.96 8.36
C PRO A 150 -4.86 2.47 8.40
N TYR A 151 -5.90 3.23 8.06
CA TYR A 151 -5.87 4.71 7.99
C TYR A 151 -4.86 5.30 6.98
N GLY A 152 -4.19 4.49 6.17
CA GLY A 152 -3.02 4.95 5.41
C GLY A 152 -1.84 5.34 6.32
N ASP A 153 -1.82 4.87 7.56
CA ASP A 153 -0.82 5.22 8.57
C ASP A 153 0.42 4.31 8.47
N PHE A 154 1.56 4.89 8.12
CA PHE A 154 2.82 4.15 7.97
C PHE A 154 4.03 5.03 8.30
N ASN A 155 5.18 4.38 8.47
CA ASN A 155 6.51 4.98 8.40
C ASN A 155 7.42 4.02 7.60
N ASP A 156 8.66 4.43 7.33
CA ASP A 156 9.60 3.63 6.52
C ASP A 156 9.80 2.21 7.05
N GLU A 157 9.81 2.03 8.39
CA GLU A 157 10.01 0.71 8.99
C GLU A 157 8.77 -0.17 8.83
N VAL A 158 7.55 0.38 8.89
CA VAL A 158 6.31 -0.36 8.58
C VAL A 158 6.36 -0.89 7.15
N VAL A 159 6.76 -0.05 6.19
CA VAL A 159 6.82 -0.46 4.77
C VAL A 159 7.84 -1.56 4.57
N LYS A 160 9.04 -1.37 5.09
CA LYS A 160 10.12 -2.35 5.05
C LYS A 160 9.73 -3.69 5.67
N VAL A 161 9.03 -3.69 6.80
CA VAL A 161 8.59 -4.94 7.45
C VAL A 161 7.50 -5.63 6.62
N ALA A 162 6.54 -4.89 6.06
CA ALA A 162 5.53 -5.46 5.18
C ALA A 162 6.19 -6.16 3.97
N GLU A 163 7.23 -5.58 3.40
CA GLU A 163 7.97 -6.17 2.27
C GLU A 163 8.82 -7.37 2.65
N GLN A 164 9.45 -7.34 3.84
CA GLN A 164 10.12 -8.51 4.40
C GLN A 164 9.15 -9.69 4.58
N LEU A 165 7.88 -9.40 4.84
CA LEU A 165 6.80 -10.38 4.90
C LEU A 165 6.23 -10.77 3.53
N GLY A 166 6.73 -10.16 2.44
CA GLY A 166 6.36 -10.45 1.05
C GLY A 166 5.20 -9.62 0.50
N TYR A 167 4.87 -8.49 1.13
CA TYR A 167 3.81 -7.59 0.67
C TYR A 167 4.34 -6.40 -0.10
N LYS A 168 3.59 -5.95 -1.11
CA LYS A 168 3.67 -4.58 -1.63
C LYS A 168 2.72 -3.70 -0.83
N VAL A 169 3.22 -2.56 -0.35
CA VAL A 169 2.40 -1.61 0.40
C VAL A 169 1.63 -0.71 -0.57
N ILE A 170 0.30 -0.75 -0.48
CA ILE A 170 -0.62 -0.06 -1.36
C ILE A 170 -1.30 1.08 -0.60
N LEU A 171 -1.24 2.27 -1.18
CA LEU A 171 -2.07 3.42 -0.83
C LEU A 171 -2.93 3.79 -2.04
N TRP A 172 -3.39 5.04 -2.09
CA TRP A 172 -4.29 5.50 -3.13
C TRP A 172 -3.90 6.89 -3.60
N SER A 173 -4.18 7.16 -4.87
CA SER A 173 -4.07 8.50 -5.46
C SER A 173 -5.41 9.21 -5.50
N LEU A 174 -6.53 8.48 -5.31
CA LEU A 174 -7.88 9.01 -5.31
C LEU A 174 -8.67 8.43 -4.13
N ASP A 175 -9.12 9.30 -3.23
CA ASP A 175 -9.99 8.95 -2.11
C ASP A 175 -11.44 9.37 -2.38
N THR A 176 -12.38 8.45 -2.20
CA THR A 176 -13.82 8.74 -2.24
C THR A 176 -14.29 9.50 -1.00
N ILE A 177 -13.61 9.31 0.14
CA ILE A 177 -13.99 9.81 1.47
C ILE A 177 -15.44 9.39 1.78
N ASP A 178 -15.81 8.17 1.39
CA ASP A 178 -17.13 7.58 1.54
C ASP A 178 -17.47 7.21 2.99
N TRP A 179 -16.45 6.88 3.79
CA TRP A 179 -16.55 6.66 5.24
C TRP A 179 -17.11 7.87 6.02
N ASN A 180 -17.03 9.08 5.45
CA ASN A 180 -17.59 10.30 6.04
C ASN A 180 -19.04 10.57 5.61
N ASN A 181 -19.74 9.55 5.09
CA ASN A 181 -21.14 9.58 4.66
C ASN A 181 -21.51 10.75 3.72
N PRO A 182 -20.73 11.06 2.66
CA PRO A 182 -21.09 12.06 1.67
C PRO A 182 -22.24 11.54 0.79
N SER A 183 -22.96 12.43 0.09
CA SER A 183 -23.98 11.98 -0.87
C SER A 183 -23.35 11.15 -2.01
N PRO A 184 -24.08 10.21 -2.64
CA PRO A 184 -23.57 9.43 -3.76
C PRO A 184 -23.01 10.31 -4.89
N GLN A 185 -23.68 11.41 -5.21
CA GLN A 185 -23.21 12.36 -6.22
C GLN A 185 -21.88 13.02 -5.84
N THR A 186 -21.66 13.32 -4.55
CA THR A 186 -20.37 13.86 -4.08
C THR A 186 -19.24 12.84 -4.29
N ILE A 187 -19.52 11.55 -4.08
CA ILE A 187 -18.54 10.47 -4.36
C ILE A 187 -18.23 10.42 -5.86
N VAL A 188 -19.27 10.44 -6.71
CA VAL A 188 -19.11 10.51 -8.16
C VAL A 188 -18.24 11.69 -8.56
N ASP A 189 -18.55 12.89 -8.08
CA ASP A 189 -17.84 14.11 -8.46
C ASP A 189 -16.36 14.08 -8.05
N ARG A 190 -16.04 13.56 -6.85
CA ARG A 190 -14.65 13.39 -6.40
C ARG A 190 -13.88 12.46 -7.31
N VAL A 191 -14.47 11.32 -7.68
CA VAL A 191 -13.84 10.36 -8.60
C VAL A 191 -13.67 11.00 -9.97
N MET A 192 -14.72 11.58 -10.52
CA MET A 192 -14.72 12.09 -11.89
C MET A 192 -13.97 13.42 -12.07
N THR A 193 -13.63 14.13 -10.99
CA THR A 193 -12.74 15.30 -11.03
C THR A 193 -11.26 14.92 -10.94
N LYS A 194 -10.94 13.80 -10.29
CA LYS A 194 -9.56 13.41 -9.98
C LYS A 194 -9.06 12.16 -10.71
N TYR A 195 -9.90 11.50 -11.51
CA TYR A 195 -9.50 10.29 -12.25
C TYR A 195 -8.29 10.57 -13.15
N HIS A 196 -7.39 9.60 -13.23
CA HIS A 196 -6.23 9.63 -14.10
C HIS A 196 -5.77 8.19 -14.41
N ASN A 197 -4.94 8.03 -15.44
CA ASN A 197 -4.31 6.76 -15.74
C ASN A 197 -3.52 6.25 -14.53
N GLY A 198 -3.67 4.97 -14.21
CA GLY A 198 -2.99 4.34 -13.09
C GLY A 198 -3.60 4.64 -11.71
N ALA A 199 -4.74 5.33 -11.64
CA ALA A 199 -5.33 5.68 -10.35
C ALA A 199 -5.72 4.44 -9.55
N ILE A 200 -5.44 4.47 -8.25
CA ILE A 200 -5.98 3.52 -7.27
C ILE A 200 -7.04 4.29 -6.49
N VAL A 201 -8.30 3.87 -6.64
CA VAL A 201 -9.47 4.50 -6.02
C VAL A 201 -9.81 3.78 -4.73
N LEU A 202 -9.61 4.45 -3.59
CA LEU A 202 -10.00 3.95 -2.28
C LEU A 202 -11.51 4.09 -2.06
N MET A 203 -12.13 3.01 -1.59
CA MET A 203 -13.51 2.96 -1.14
C MET A 203 -13.70 1.97 0.00
N HIS A 204 -14.89 1.96 0.57
CA HIS A 204 -15.38 1.08 1.63
C HIS A 204 -16.79 0.58 1.27
N PRO A 205 -17.24 -0.54 1.85
CA PRO A 205 -18.60 -1.01 1.67
C PRO A 205 -19.57 -0.11 2.45
N THR A 206 -20.10 0.91 1.76
CA THR A 206 -21.08 1.86 2.31
C THR A 206 -22.30 1.95 1.40
N GLN A 207 -23.44 2.37 1.94
CA GLN A 207 -24.63 2.62 1.13
C GLN A 207 -24.36 3.61 -0.01
N ASN A 208 -23.72 4.75 0.29
CA ASN A 208 -23.49 5.78 -0.73
C ASN A 208 -22.49 5.32 -1.80
N THR A 209 -21.52 4.47 -1.43
CA THR A 209 -20.61 3.85 -2.41
C THR A 209 -21.37 2.91 -3.35
N VAL A 210 -22.27 2.07 -2.82
CA VAL A 210 -23.13 1.20 -3.63
C VAL A 210 -23.98 2.03 -4.61
N GLU A 211 -24.53 3.15 -4.17
CA GLU A 211 -25.36 4.03 -5.01
C GLU A 211 -24.53 4.81 -6.05
N ALA A 212 -23.28 5.18 -5.74
CA ALA A 212 -22.39 5.92 -6.64
C ALA A 212 -21.73 5.04 -7.72
N LEU A 213 -21.45 3.78 -7.40
CA LEU A 213 -20.68 2.86 -8.25
C LEU A 213 -21.21 2.74 -9.69
N PRO A 214 -22.52 2.57 -9.97
CA PRO A 214 -23.02 2.44 -11.33
C PRO A 214 -22.67 3.65 -12.22
N GLN A 215 -22.80 4.86 -11.66
CA GLN A 215 -22.52 6.09 -12.39
C GLN A 215 -21.01 6.29 -12.60
N ILE A 216 -20.18 5.98 -11.59
CA ILE A 216 -18.71 6.01 -11.72
C ILE A 216 -18.26 5.05 -12.81
N ILE A 217 -18.71 3.79 -12.75
CA ILE A 217 -18.32 2.74 -13.71
C ILE A 217 -18.71 3.15 -15.13
N LYS A 218 -19.95 3.62 -15.32
CA LYS A 218 -20.43 4.11 -16.62
C LYS A 218 -19.54 5.21 -17.18
N GLN A 219 -19.29 6.27 -16.40
CA GLN A 219 -18.50 7.41 -16.88
C GLN A 219 -17.03 7.07 -17.16
N LEU A 220 -16.42 6.21 -16.34
CA LEU A 220 -15.05 5.73 -16.60
C LEU A 220 -14.97 4.90 -17.88
N LYS A 221 -15.92 3.99 -18.10
CA LYS A 221 -16.02 3.19 -19.33
C LYS A 221 -16.25 4.08 -20.57
N GLU A 222 -17.13 5.08 -20.50
CA GLU A 222 -17.37 6.04 -21.58
C GLU A 222 -16.12 6.86 -21.94
N LYS A 223 -15.22 7.08 -20.97
CA LYS A 223 -13.91 7.73 -21.19
C LYS A 223 -12.81 6.77 -21.68
N GLY A 224 -13.15 5.49 -21.84
CA GLY A 224 -12.27 4.43 -22.33
C GLY A 224 -11.34 3.85 -21.25
N TYR A 225 -11.69 3.97 -19.97
CA TYR A 225 -10.92 3.34 -18.90
C TYR A 225 -11.35 1.90 -18.67
N LYS A 226 -10.37 1.02 -18.48
CA LYS A 226 -10.57 -0.33 -17.93
C LYS A 226 -10.46 -0.26 -16.41
N ILE A 227 -11.46 -0.79 -15.71
CA ILE A 227 -11.45 -0.92 -14.24
C ILE A 227 -10.92 -2.31 -13.89
N THR A 228 -9.94 -2.38 -12.99
CA THR A 228 -9.20 -3.63 -12.69
C THR A 228 -8.90 -3.80 -11.20
N LYS A 229 -8.23 -4.90 -10.89
CA LYS A 229 -7.50 -5.13 -9.62
C LYS A 229 -6.29 -4.21 -9.52
N VAL A 230 -5.79 -3.98 -8.32
CA VAL A 230 -4.58 -3.22 -8.04
C VAL A 230 -3.36 -3.86 -8.71
N SER A 231 -3.19 -5.18 -8.63
CA SER A 231 -2.07 -5.89 -9.29
C SER A 231 -2.01 -5.72 -10.81
N GLU A 232 -3.13 -5.40 -11.47
CA GLU A 232 -3.18 -5.18 -12.92
C GLU A 232 -2.81 -3.74 -13.34
N VAL A 233 -2.67 -2.83 -12.37
CA VAL A 233 -2.34 -1.41 -12.60
C VAL A 233 -0.93 -1.09 -12.14
N ILE A 234 -0.47 -1.67 -11.04
CA ILE A 234 0.87 -1.43 -10.52
C ILE A 234 1.94 -2.02 -11.45
N VAL A 235 3.08 -1.34 -11.55
CA VAL A 235 4.25 -1.81 -12.29
C VAL A 235 5.17 -2.52 -11.31
N ASP A 236 5.64 -3.71 -11.68
CA ASP A 236 6.71 -4.37 -10.96
C ASP A 236 8.01 -3.61 -11.24
N ASN A 237 8.47 -2.83 -10.26
CA ASN A 237 9.83 -2.28 -10.24
C ASN A 237 10.79 -3.41 -9.82
N ASN A 238 10.97 -4.43 -10.68
CA ASN A 238 12.05 -5.39 -10.54
C ASN A 238 13.34 -4.82 -11.12
#